data_AF-A0A8C3YPY3-F1
#
_entry.id   AF-A0A8C3YPY3-F1
#
_cell.length_a   1.000
_cell.length_b   1.000
_cell.length_c   1.000
_cell.angle_alpha   90.00
_cell.angle_beta   90.00
_cell.angle_gamma   90.00
#
_symmetry.space_group_name_H-M   'P 1'
#
loop_
_entity.id
_entity.type
_entity.pdbx_description
1 polymer ?
#
loop_
_entity_poly.entity_id
_entity_poly.type
_entity_poly.pdbx_seq_one_letter_code
_entity_poly.pdbx_strand_id
1 'polypeptide(L)'
;MTMELGGRVTIECKKNNLQAELEFKLKPFFGGSSSINQISGKITAGEEVLARLTGHWDREVFIKEEGRGGTELFWNPSGEVRGQRLKRRTVLLEEQTELESERLWQHVTKAISEGDQHKATQEKFFLEEAQRQRTRERQQNLVPWTPQLFHLDPATQEWRYRYENHSPWDPLKDIDQFEQDGVLHTLQRETMARQAVFLGSPGPRHQVSTAPGPAWVLQVGATSTCLALLLWVPHSGTLSPHS
;
A
#
# COMPACT_ATOMS: atom_id res chain seq x y z
N MET A 1 -24.27 5.28 -7.69
CA MET A 1 -23.85 3.93 -7.24
C MET A 1 -23.06 4.09 -5.97
N THR A 2 -23.26 3.22 -4.98
CA THR A 2 -22.50 3.19 -3.72
C THR A 2 -21.66 1.92 -3.67
N MET A 3 -20.46 2.00 -3.10
CA MET A 3 -19.64 0.83 -2.77
C MET A 3 -19.96 0.43 -1.32
N GLU A 4 -20.22 -0.85 -1.09
CA GLU A 4 -20.43 -1.40 0.26
C GLU A 4 -19.39 -2.50 0.53
N LEU A 5 -18.90 -2.54 1.77
CA LEU A 5 -18.13 -3.67 2.27
C LEU A 5 -19.09 -4.66 2.93
N GLY A 6 -18.92 -5.95 2.64
CA GLY A 6 -19.79 -7.01 3.11
C GLY A 6 -19.02 -8.27 3.49
N GLY A 7 -19.52 -8.96 4.51
CA GLY A 7 -19.00 -10.26 4.92
C GLY A 7 -18.11 -10.21 6.15
N ARG A 8 -17.52 -11.36 6.47
CA ARG A 8 -16.77 -11.58 7.71
C ARG A 8 -15.26 -11.59 7.45
N VAL A 9 -14.53 -10.93 8.34
CA VAL A 9 -13.07 -10.87 8.37
C VAL A 9 -12.59 -11.37 9.72
N THR A 10 -11.59 -12.25 9.71
CA THR A 10 -10.96 -12.76 10.93
C THR A 10 -9.49 -12.36 10.94
N ILE A 11 -9.02 -11.82 12.06
CA ILE A 11 -7.62 -11.45 12.31
C ILE A 11 -7.14 -12.29 13.49
N GLU A 12 -6.08 -13.09 13.29
CA GLU A 12 -5.55 -14.02 14.29
C GLU A 12 -4.11 -13.66 14.64
N CYS A 13 -3.80 -13.66 15.93
CA CYS A 13 -2.43 -13.52 16.43
C CYS A 13 -1.93 -14.88 16.95
N LYS A 14 -1.11 -15.57 16.14
CA LYS A 14 -0.53 -16.88 16.48
C LYS A 14 0.36 -16.87 17.73
N LYS A 15 0.83 -15.70 18.19
CA LYS A 15 1.73 -15.59 19.35
C LYS A 15 0.99 -15.64 20.69
N ASN A 16 -0.24 -15.15 20.75
CA ASN A 16 -0.99 -15.00 22.01
C ASN A 16 -2.43 -15.54 21.93
N ASN A 17 -2.77 -16.26 20.85
CA ASN A 17 -4.09 -16.87 20.62
C ASN A 17 -5.26 -15.88 20.66
N LEU A 18 -5.00 -14.58 20.46
CA LEU A 18 -6.05 -13.59 20.29
C LEU A 18 -6.61 -13.66 18.88
N GLN A 19 -7.93 -13.54 18.78
CA GLN A 19 -8.64 -13.49 17.51
C GLN A 19 -9.64 -12.34 17.53
N ALA A 20 -9.69 -11.57 16.45
CA ALA A 20 -10.73 -10.57 16.21
C ALA A 20 -11.58 -11.02 15.01
N GLU A 21 -12.89 -11.14 15.21
CA GLU A 21 -13.86 -11.38 14.15
C GLU A 21 -14.67 -10.11 13.93
N LEU A 22 -14.67 -9.60 12.70
CA LEU A 22 -15.43 -8.43 12.25
C LEU A 22 -16.40 -8.84 11.15
N GLU A 23 -17.62 -8.34 11.21
CA GLU A 23 -18.64 -8.48 10.18
C GLU A 23 -18.98 -7.10 9.62
N PHE A 24 -18.74 -6.92 8.33
CA PHE A 24 -19.21 -5.78 7.56
C PHE A 24 -20.61 -6.08 7.05
N LYS A 25 -21.58 -5.29 7.50
CA LYS A 25 -23.00 -5.51 7.21
C LYS A 25 -23.38 -4.77 5.95
N LEU A 26 -23.96 -5.53 5.01
CA LEU A 26 -24.64 -4.96 3.85
C LEU A 26 -25.92 -4.27 4.29
N LYS A 27 -26.35 -3.28 3.50
CA LYS A 27 -27.59 -2.55 3.77
C LYS A 27 -28.79 -3.53 3.77
N PRO A 28 -29.59 -3.60 4.85
CA PRO A 28 -30.78 -4.44 4.89
C PRO A 28 -31.88 -3.89 3.97
N PHE A 29 -32.76 -4.79 3.49
CA PHE A 29 -33.93 -4.42 2.68
C PHE A 29 -34.87 -3.44 3.41
N PHE A 30 -34.98 -3.60 4.73
CA PHE A 30 -35.72 -2.70 5.61
C PHE A 30 -34.72 -2.00 6.52
N GLY A 31 -34.49 -0.71 6.30
CA GLY A 31 -33.54 0.08 7.09
C GLY A 31 -33.29 1.46 6.48
N GLY A 32 -33.20 2.48 7.34
CA GLY A 32 -32.83 3.83 6.95
C GLY A 32 -31.34 3.97 6.62
N SER A 33 -30.89 5.19 6.31
CA SER A 33 -29.47 5.49 6.04
C SER A 33 -28.52 5.13 7.18
N SER A 34 -29.01 5.03 8.42
CA SER A 34 -28.27 4.56 9.60
C SER A 34 -27.90 3.08 9.59
N SER A 35 -28.36 2.31 8.61
CA SER A 35 -28.04 0.88 8.45
C SER A 35 -26.92 0.61 7.45
N ILE A 36 -26.39 1.65 6.80
CA ILE A 36 -25.33 1.55 5.79
C ILE A 36 -23.97 1.57 6.50
N ASN A 37 -22.99 0.83 5.96
CA ASN A 37 -21.61 0.78 6.44
C ASN A 37 -21.42 0.26 7.87
N GLN A 38 -22.42 -0.45 8.41
CA GLN A 38 -22.33 -0.97 9.76
C GLN A 38 -21.28 -2.07 9.88
N ILE A 39 -20.62 -2.10 11.04
CA ILE A 39 -19.78 -3.20 11.46
C ILE A 39 -20.19 -3.70 12.85
N SER A 40 -19.98 -4.99 13.07
CA SER A 40 -19.96 -5.56 14.42
C SER A 40 -18.85 -6.59 14.53
N GLY A 41 -18.37 -6.84 15.74
CA GLY A 41 -17.34 -7.85 15.94
C GLY A 41 -17.06 -8.16 17.39
N LYS A 42 -16.10 -9.04 17.58
CA LYS A 42 -15.64 -9.49 18.91
C LYS A 42 -14.14 -9.77 18.87
N ILE A 43 -13.51 -9.56 20.03
CA ILE A 43 -12.13 -9.97 20.30
C ILE A 43 -12.22 -11.12 21.30
N THR A 44 -11.55 -12.23 21.02
CA THR A 44 -11.57 -13.44 21.84
C THR A 44 -10.16 -13.92 22.19
N ALA A 45 -10.04 -14.60 23.33
CA ALA A 45 -8.90 -15.46 23.68
C ALA A 45 -9.41 -16.89 23.76
N GLY A 46 -9.18 -17.69 22.72
CA GLY A 46 -9.88 -18.97 22.58
C GLY A 46 -11.40 -18.77 22.51
N GLU A 47 -12.14 -19.37 23.44
CA GLU A 47 -13.61 -19.26 23.52
C GLU A 47 -14.09 -18.05 24.33
N GLU A 48 -13.22 -17.43 25.13
CA GLU A 48 -13.57 -16.29 25.98
C GLU A 48 -13.68 -15.02 25.14
N VAL A 49 -14.80 -14.30 25.27
CA VAL A 49 -14.99 -12.97 24.66
C VAL A 49 -14.38 -11.93 25.59
N LEU A 50 -13.40 -11.18 25.08
CA LEU A 50 -12.74 -10.10 25.82
C LEU A 50 -13.38 -8.75 25.54
N ALA A 51 -13.82 -8.52 24.31
CA ALA A 51 -14.46 -7.26 23.93
C ALA A 51 -15.39 -7.43 22.72
N ARG A 52 -16.31 -6.47 22.56
CA ARG A 52 -17.22 -6.37 21.40
C ARG A 52 -17.04 -5.03 20.71
N LEU A 53 -17.06 -5.06 19.38
CA LEU A 53 -16.95 -3.89 18.50
C LEU A 53 -18.29 -3.65 17.81
N THR A 54 -18.72 -2.39 17.73
CA THR A 54 -19.95 -1.99 17.01
C THR A 54 -19.77 -0.59 16.44
N GLY A 55 -20.32 -0.31 15.26
CA GLY A 55 -20.33 1.05 14.72
C GLY A 55 -20.37 1.05 13.20
N HIS A 56 -19.66 2.00 12.59
CA HIS A 56 -19.60 2.16 11.14
C HIS A 56 -18.15 2.31 10.67
N TRP A 57 -17.76 1.58 9.63
CA TRP A 57 -16.36 1.59 9.16
C TRP A 57 -15.92 2.94 8.56
N ASP A 58 -16.88 3.76 8.13
CA ASP A 58 -16.66 5.12 7.59
C ASP A 58 -16.85 6.23 8.64
N ARG A 59 -17.21 5.88 9.89
CA ARG A 59 -17.44 6.82 11.00
C ARG A 59 -16.91 6.23 12.31
N GLU A 60 -17.67 6.36 13.38
CA GLU A 60 -17.29 5.92 14.71
C GLU A 60 -17.48 4.40 14.86
N VAL A 61 -16.46 3.77 15.41
CA VAL A 61 -16.47 2.40 15.91
C VAL A 61 -16.26 2.48 17.41
N PHE A 62 -17.07 1.75 18.14
CA PHE A 62 -17.05 1.67 19.59
C PHE A 62 -16.61 0.28 20.04
N ILE A 63 -15.90 0.22 21.15
CA ILE A 63 -15.48 -1.02 21.81
C ILE A 63 -16.11 -1.09 23.20
N LYS A 64 -16.52 -2.29 23.60
CA LYS A 64 -16.98 -2.60 24.95
C LYS A 64 -16.20 -3.80 25.46
N GLU A 65 -15.35 -3.60 26.46
CA GLU A 65 -14.62 -4.68 27.13
C GLU A 65 -15.54 -5.43 28.11
N GLU A 66 -15.41 -6.76 28.17
CA GLU A 66 -16.10 -7.55 29.17
C GLU A 66 -15.51 -7.27 30.56
N GLY A 67 -16.38 -7.12 31.57
CA GLY A 67 -15.96 -6.82 32.94
C GLY A 67 -15.67 -5.34 33.24
N ARG A 68 -15.48 -4.48 32.23
CA ARG A 68 -15.51 -3.01 32.39
C ARG A 68 -16.88 -2.47 32.00
N GLY A 69 -17.48 -1.66 32.88
CA GLY A 69 -18.81 -1.09 32.65
C GLY A 69 -18.77 0.14 31.75
N GLY A 70 -18.58 -0.03 30.44
CA GLY A 70 -18.61 1.11 29.52
C GLY A 70 -18.41 0.74 28.05
N THR A 71 -19.08 1.48 27.18
CA THR A 71 -18.77 1.50 25.74
C THR A 71 -17.91 2.72 25.48
N GLU A 72 -16.76 2.54 24.85
CA GLU A 72 -15.78 3.59 24.58
C GLU A 72 -15.61 3.78 23.07
N LEU A 73 -15.26 5.00 22.65
CA LEU A 73 -14.91 5.28 21.27
C LEU A 73 -13.58 4.60 20.94
N PHE A 74 -13.60 3.65 20.01
CA PHE A 74 -12.42 2.90 19.59
C PHE A 74 -11.71 3.52 18.39
N TRP A 75 -12.49 3.93 17.39
CA TRP A 75 -11.96 4.49 16.15
C TRP A 75 -12.90 5.53 15.55
N ASN A 76 -12.33 6.61 15.00
CA ASN A 76 -13.06 7.59 14.22
C ASN A 76 -12.13 8.13 13.11
N PRO A 77 -12.47 8.00 11.81
CA PRO A 77 -11.67 8.49 10.70
C PRO A 77 -11.82 10.03 10.53
N SER A 78 -11.53 10.78 11.60
CA SER A 78 -11.61 12.23 11.64
C SER A 78 -10.65 12.88 10.63
N GLY A 79 -10.87 14.16 10.33
CA GLY A 79 -9.98 14.92 9.44
C GLY A 79 -8.53 14.94 9.94
N GLU A 80 -8.32 14.99 11.26
CA GLU A 80 -7.00 14.91 11.89
C GLU A 80 -6.33 13.55 11.65
N VAL A 81 -7.02 12.45 11.95
CA VAL A 81 -6.52 11.09 11.71
C VAL A 81 -6.17 10.88 10.24
N ARG A 82 -7.00 11.41 9.33
CA ARG A 82 -6.75 11.37 7.88
C ARG A 82 -5.53 12.21 7.49
N GLY A 83 -5.32 13.35 8.14
CA GLY A 83 -4.16 14.24 7.93
C GLY A 83 -2.85 13.65 8.45
N GLN A 84 -2.92 12.78 9.47
CA GLN A 84 -1.77 12.04 10.02
C GLN A 84 -1.36 10.81 9.18
N ARG A 85 -2.12 10.45 8.14
CA ARG A 85 -1.75 9.33 7.25
C ARG A 85 -0.40 9.59 6.60
N LEU A 86 0.43 8.55 6.55
CA LEU A 86 1.68 8.60 5.81
C LEU A 86 1.42 9.05 4.38
N LYS A 87 2.14 10.09 3.94
CA LYS A 87 2.06 10.56 2.57
C LYS A 87 2.65 9.50 1.67
N ARG A 88 1.86 9.00 0.73
CA ARG A 88 2.37 8.18 -0.36
C ARG A 88 3.37 9.02 -1.15
N ARG A 89 4.60 8.50 -1.28
CA ARG A 89 5.60 9.01 -2.21
C ARG A 89 5.65 8.02 -3.37
N THR A 90 5.70 8.55 -4.58
CA THR A 90 5.91 7.76 -5.80
C THR A 90 7.14 8.33 -6.50
N VAL A 91 7.89 7.47 -7.19
CA VAL A 91 8.99 7.87 -8.09
C VAL A 91 8.44 8.84 -9.14
N LEU A 92 9.24 9.85 -9.52
CA LEU A 92 8.83 10.81 -10.53
C LEU A 92 8.55 10.12 -11.87
N LEU A 93 7.57 10.60 -12.62
CA LEU A 93 7.10 9.95 -13.86
C LEU A 93 8.22 9.77 -14.90
N GLU A 94 9.14 10.74 -14.98
CA GLU A 94 10.32 10.73 -15.85
C GLU A 94 11.36 9.68 -15.48
N GLU A 95 11.38 9.23 -14.22
CA GLU A 95 12.31 8.24 -13.69
C GLU A 95 11.69 6.83 -13.63
N GLN A 96 10.36 6.72 -13.75
CA GLN A 96 9.67 5.44 -13.81
C GLN A 96 10.00 4.70 -15.10
N THR A 97 10.15 3.39 -15.02
CA THR A 97 10.26 2.50 -16.18
C THR A 97 8.93 2.37 -16.94
N GLU A 98 8.98 1.90 -18.19
CA GLU A 98 7.80 1.83 -19.07
C GLU A 98 6.65 0.94 -18.55
N LEU A 99 6.95 -0.01 -17.65
CA LEU A 99 5.98 -0.97 -17.13
C LEU A 99 5.47 -0.64 -15.73
N GLU A 100 5.97 0.45 -15.14
CA GLU A 100 5.44 0.94 -13.86
C GLU A 100 4.05 1.52 -14.05
N SER A 101 3.18 1.30 -13.06
CA SER A 101 1.74 1.47 -13.26
C SER A 101 1.34 2.90 -13.57
N GLU A 102 1.95 3.90 -12.94
CA GLU A 102 1.58 5.30 -13.19
C GLU A 102 1.99 5.73 -14.61
N ARG A 103 3.23 5.43 -15.04
CA ARG A 103 3.67 5.66 -16.43
C ARG A 103 2.89 4.84 -17.46
N LEU A 104 2.64 3.56 -17.19
CA LEU A 104 1.96 2.65 -18.10
C LEU A 104 0.50 3.08 -18.34
N TRP A 105 -0.19 3.54 -17.30
CA TRP A 105 -1.60 3.94 -17.36
C TRP A 105 -1.83 5.44 -17.57
N GLN A 106 -0.77 6.26 -17.70
CA GLN A 106 -0.85 7.72 -17.68
C GLN A 106 -1.89 8.31 -18.66
N HIS A 107 -2.00 7.76 -19.87
CA HIS A 107 -2.91 8.29 -20.89
C HIS A 107 -4.37 7.96 -20.60
N VAL A 108 -4.62 6.75 -20.09
CA VAL A 108 -5.95 6.32 -19.63
C VAL A 108 -6.37 7.18 -18.45
N THR A 109 -5.50 7.32 -17.45
CA THR A 109 -5.77 8.13 -16.25
C THR A 109 -6.01 9.60 -16.60
N LYS A 110 -5.21 10.17 -17.51
CA LYS A 110 -5.40 11.54 -18.00
C LYS A 110 -6.77 11.70 -18.68
N ALA A 111 -7.13 10.82 -19.60
CA ALA A 111 -8.43 10.90 -20.29
C ALA A 111 -9.61 10.76 -19.33
N ILE A 112 -9.53 9.85 -18.34
CA ILE A 112 -10.54 9.72 -17.28
C ILE A 112 -10.64 11.02 -16.47
N SER A 113 -9.50 11.61 -16.10
CA SER A 113 -9.48 12.86 -15.33
C SER A 113 -10.06 14.05 -16.10
N GLU A 114 -9.93 14.05 -17.43
CA GLU A 114 -10.50 15.05 -18.34
C GLU A 114 -11.99 14.77 -18.66
N GLY A 115 -12.54 13.64 -18.21
CA GLY A 115 -13.92 13.23 -18.49
C GLY A 115 -14.14 12.63 -19.89
N ASP A 116 -13.09 12.42 -20.67
CA ASP A 116 -13.16 11.87 -22.04
C ASP A 116 -13.19 10.33 -22.02
N GLN A 117 -14.39 9.78 -21.94
CA GLN A 117 -14.60 8.33 -21.89
C GLN A 117 -14.23 7.61 -23.19
N HIS A 118 -14.39 8.26 -24.34
CA HIS A 118 -14.04 7.66 -25.63
C HIS A 118 -12.53 7.49 -25.75
N LYS A 119 -11.77 8.53 -25.41
CA LYS A 119 -10.31 8.49 -25.39
C LYS A 119 -9.80 7.51 -24.34
N ALA A 120 -10.35 7.50 -23.13
CA ALA A 120 -9.97 6.54 -22.09
C ALA A 120 -10.12 5.08 -22.57
N THR A 121 -11.23 4.79 -23.27
CA THR A 121 -11.48 3.46 -23.84
C THR A 121 -10.46 3.11 -24.93
N GLN A 122 -10.14 4.07 -25.80
CA GLN A 122 -9.17 3.90 -26.87
C GLN A 122 -7.75 3.63 -26.32
N GLU A 123 -7.29 4.44 -25.37
CA GLU A 123 -5.98 4.27 -24.72
C GLU A 123 -5.88 2.94 -23.98
N LYS A 124 -6.95 2.54 -23.27
CA LYS A 124 -7.04 1.23 -22.61
C LYS A 124 -6.95 0.08 -23.62
N PHE A 125 -7.62 0.22 -24.76
CA PHE A 125 -7.57 -0.79 -25.82
C PHE A 125 -6.15 -0.97 -26.36
N PHE A 126 -5.44 0.12 -26.66
CA PHE A 126 -4.06 0.05 -27.15
C PHE A 126 -3.12 -0.64 -26.15
N LEU A 127 -3.24 -0.29 -24.86
CA LEU A 127 -2.45 -0.88 -23.78
C LEU A 127 -2.70 -2.40 -23.67
N GLU A 128 -3.96 -2.81 -23.64
CA GLU A 128 -4.34 -4.22 -23.56
C GLU A 128 -3.90 -5.01 -24.79
N GLU A 129 -4.03 -4.45 -25.99
CA GLU A 129 -3.61 -5.14 -27.21
C GLU A 129 -2.09 -5.33 -27.26
N ALA A 130 -1.31 -4.34 -26.81
CA ALA A 130 0.13 -4.49 -26.63
C ALA A 130 0.48 -5.57 -25.59
N GLN A 131 -0.32 -5.75 -24.53
CA GLN A 131 -0.14 -6.85 -23.57
C GLN A 131 -0.49 -8.22 -24.18
N ARG A 132 -1.58 -8.30 -24.97
CA ARG A 132 -1.96 -9.52 -25.70
C ARG A 132 -0.90 -9.94 -26.71
N GLN A 133 -0.34 -8.99 -27.47
CA GLN A 133 0.72 -9.24 -28.43
C GLN A 133 2.00 -9.77 -27.76
N ARG A 134 2.48 -9.11 -26.70
CA ARG A 134 3.63 -9.58 -25.92
C ARG A 134 3.43 -10.99 -25.35
N THR A 135 2.19 -11.33 -24.98
CA THR A 135 1.85 -12.68 -24.51
C THR A 135 1.92 -13.71 -25.64
N ARG A 136 1.37 -13.38 -26.83
CA ARG A 136 1.43 -14.23 -28.02
C ARG A 136 2.87 -14.50 -28.45
N GLU A 137 3.72 -13.47 -28.48
CA GLU A 137 5.14 -13.59 -28.84
C GLU A 137 5.90 -14.51 -27.87
N ARG A 138 5.67 -14.38 -26.56
CA ARG A 138 6.26 -15.29 -25.57
C ARG A 138 5.86 -16.74 -25.80
N GLN A 139 4.58 -16.99 -26.08
CA GLN A 139 4.07 -18.33 -26.36
C GLN A 139 4.67 -18.91 -27.64
N GLN A 140 4.74 -18.13 -28.72
CA GLN A 140 5.34 -18.55 -30.00
C GLN A 140 6.82 -18.89 -29.85
N ASN A 141 7.54 -18.13 -29.03
CA ASN A 141 8.96 -18.34 -28.75
C ASN A 141 9.23 -19.34 -27.63
N LEU A 142 8.19 -19.95 -27.03
CA LEU A 142 8.28 -20.87 -25.89
C LEU A 142 9.03 -20.27 -24.68
N VAL A 143 8.95 -18.94 -24.50
CA VAL A 143 9.57 -18.22 -23.38
C VAL A 143 8.55 -18.07 -22.26
N PRO A 144 8.77 -18.67 -21.07
CA PRO A 144 7.86 -18.50 -19.95
C PRO A 144 7.89 -17.07 -19.41
N TRP A 145 6.75 -16.56 -18.95
CA TRP A 145 6.71 -15.32 -18.20
C TRP A 145 7.26 -15.56 -16.79
N THR A 146 8.22 -14.73 -16.37
CA THR A 146 8.83 -14.80 -15.04
C THR A 146 8.68 -13.46 -14.31
N PRO A 147 8.16 -13.45 -13.07
CA PRO A 147 8.10 -12.24 -12.27
C PRO A 147 9.50 -11.79 -11.84
N GLN A 148 9.75 -10.48 -11.93
CA GLN A 148 11.08 -9.92 -11.66
C GLN A 148 11.37 -9.79 -10.16
N LEU A 149 10.42 -9.32 -9.36
CA LEU A 149 10.64 -8.98 -7.95
C LEU A 149 10.15 -10.04 -6.96
N PHE A 150 9.38 -11.03 -7.44
CA PHE A 150 8.76 -12.04 -6.59
C PHE A 150 9.07 -13.45 -7.10
N HIS A 151 9.09 -14.41 -6.17
CA HIS A 151 9.15 -15.83 -6.45
C HIS A 151 8.04 -16.56 -5.70
N LEU A 152 7.57 -17.68 -6.24
CA LEU A 152 6.57 -18.51 -5.59
C LEU A 152 7.29 -19.51 -4.68
N ASP A 153 6.97 -19.51 -3.39
CA ASP A 153 7.45 -20.54 -2.46
C ASP A 153 6.72 -21.87 -2.78
N PRO A 154 7.43 -22.93 -3.21
CA PRO A 154 6.79 -24.19 -3.57
C PRO A 154 6.13 -24.89 -2.38
N ALA A 155 6.59 -24.65 -1.14
CA ALA A 155 6.06 -25.30 0.06
C ALA A 155 4.76 -24.65 0.54
N THR A 156 4.67 -23.31 0.54
CA THR A 156 3.49 -22.60 1.02
C THR A 156 2.53 -22.17 -0.10
N GLN A 157 2.98 -22.19 -1.36
CA GLN A 157 2.27 -21.63 -2.51
C GLN A 157 2.02 -20.11 -2.37
N GLU A 158 2.86 -19.42 -1.61
CA GLU A 158 2.79 -17.97 -1.41
C GLU A 158 3.86 -17.24 -2.23
N TRP A 159 3.52 -16.03 -2.70
CA TRP A 159 4.49 -15.15 -3.34
C TRP A 159 5.36 -14.48 -2.29
N ARG A 160 6.67 -14.64 -2.44
CA ARG A 160 7.68 -13.99 -1.61
C ARG A 160 8.49 -12.99 -2.39
N TYR A 161 8.74 -11.87 -1.76
CA TYR A 161 9.58 -10.84 -2.35
C TYR A 161 11.03 -11.33 -2.36
N ARG A 162 11.73 -11.17 -3.47
CA ARG A 162 13.07 -11.75 -3.66
C ARG A 162 14.13 -11.14 -2.75
N TYR A 163 13.94 -9.89 -2.34
CA TYR A 163 14.90 -9.12 -1.56
C TYR A 163 14.38 -8.84 -0.15
N GLU A 164 13.57 -9.76 0.41
CA GLU A 164 13.07 -9.66 1.77
C GLU A 164 14.21 -9.47 2.77
N ASN A 165 14.16 -8.38 3.54
CA ASN A 165 15.02 -8.14 4.67
C ASN A 165 14.17 -8.01 5.93
N HIS A 166 14.20 -9.06 6.76
CA HIS A 166 13.46 -9.12 8.03
C HIS A 166 14.29 -8.62 9.22
N SER A 167 15.48 -8.06 8.96
CA SER A 167 16.30 -7.51 10.02
C SER A 167 15.59 -6.29 10.65
N PRO A 168 15.54 -6.19 11.98
CA PRO A 168 14.98 -5.01 12.61
C PRO A 168 15.86 -3.81 12.28
N TRP A 169 15.22 -2.65 12.13
CA TRP A 169 15.92 -1.37 12.01
C TRP A 169 16.83 -1.16 13.24
N ASP A 170 18.11 -0.88 13.00
CA ASP A 170 19.08 -0.52 14.03
C ASP A 170 19.34 0.99 14.00
N PRO A 171 18.78 1.79 14.93
CA PRO A 171 18.95 3.24 14.94
C PRO A 171 20.41 3.72 15.04
N LEU A 172 21.31 2.84 15.50
CA LEU A 172 22.74 3.15 15.61
C LEU A 172 23.46 2.94 14.29
N LYS A 173 23.03 1.99 13.46
CA LYS A 173 23.70 1.61 12.21
C LYS A 173 23.01 2.14 10.96
N ASP A 174 21.69 2.07 10.95
CA ASP A 174 20.86 2.40 9.79
C ASP A 174 20.54 3.90 9.79
N ILE A 175 20.73 4.51 8.63
CA ILE A 175 20.54 5.95 8.42
C ILE A 175 19.25 6.19 7.68
N ASP A 176 19.08 5.48 6.57
CA ASP A 176 17.95 5.65 5.67
C ASP A 176 17.59 4.34 4.98
N GLN A 177 16.36 4.24 4.48
CA GLN A 177 15.94 3.19 3.57
C GLN A 177 15.43 3.85 2.31
N PHE A 178 15.77 3.34 1.14
CA PHE A 178 15.26 3.86 -0.13
C PHE A 178 14.98 2.72 -1.10
N GLU A 179 14.19 3.01 -2.12
CA GLU A 179 13.82 2.06 -3.16
C GLU A 179 14.59 2.38 -4.44
N GLN A 180 15.12 1.36 -5.10
CA GLN A 180 15.75 1.44 -6.41
C GLN A 180 15.40 0.20 -7.24
N ASP A 181 14.78 0.38 -8.41
CA ASP A 181 14.41 -0.69 -9.35
C ASP A 181 13.56 -1.82 -8.72
N GLY A 182 12.67 -1.45 -7.79
CA GLY A 182 11.83 -2.33 -6.99
C GLY A 182 12.57 -3.00 -5.81
N VAL A 183 13.80 -2.60 -5.52
CA VAL A 183 14.66 -3.14 -4.46
C VAL A 183 14.76 -2.17 -3.28
N LEU A 184 14.43 -2.63 -2.07
CA LEU A 184 14.62 -1.84 -0.86
C LEU A 184 16.07 -1.94 -0.36
N HIS A 185 16.75 -0.80 -0.29
CA HIS A 185 18.12 -0.66 0.18
C HIS A 185 18.17 0.07 1.52
N THR A 186 19.01 -0.38 2.44
CA THR A 186 19.27 0.31 3.71
C THR A 186 20.66 0.93 3.67
N LEU A 187 20.73 2.25 3.83
CA LEU A 187 21.98 2.98 3.97
C LEU A 187 22.49 2.87 5.41
N GLN A 188 23.70 2.36 5.59
CA GLN A 188 24.33 2.19 6.90
C GLN A 188 25.52 3.14 7.09
N ARG A 189 25.77 3.56 8.35
CA ARG A 189 26.87 4.46 8.74
C ARG A 189 28.24 3.94 8.33
N GLU A 190 28.47 2.63 8.44
CA GLU A 190 29.75 2.01 8.08
C GLU A 190 30.06 2.12 6.58
N THR A 191 29.04 2.04 5.73
CA THR A 191 29.18 2.18 4.27
C THR A 191 29.62 3.59 3.91
N MET A 192 29.07 4.62 4.57
CA MET A 192 29.52 6.01 4.40
C MET A 192 30.97 6.21 4.88
N ALA A 193 31.34 5.63 6.02
CA ALA A 193 32.69 5.73 6.55
C ALA A 193 33.74 5.11 5.61
N ARG A 194 33.43 3.96 5.00
CA ARG A 194 34.32 3.31 4.01
C ARG A 194 34.43 4.08 2.70
N GLN A 195 33.33 4.68 2.21
CA GLN A 195 33.38 5.55 1.03
C GLN A 195 34.17 6.84 1.28
N ALA A 196 34.07 7.43 2.48
CA ALA A 196 34.85 8.61 2.86
C ALA A 196 36.35 8.33 2.96
N VAL A 197 36.74 7.14 3.44
CA VAL A 197 38.16 6.72 3.50
C VAL A 197 38.73 6.48 2.09
N PHE A 198 37.93 5.98 1.14
CA PHE A 198 38.40 5.73 -0.23
C PHE A 198 38.60 7.02 -1.06
N LEU A 199 37.88 8.09 -0.75
CA LEU A 199 38.04 9.41 -1.39
C LEU A 199 39.14 10.28 -0.73
N GLY A 200 39.80 9.77 0.31
CA GLY A 200 40.88 10.44 1.05
C GLY A 200 42.28 10.18 0.52
N SER A 201 42.60 10.64 -0.70
CA SER A 201 43.97 10.95 -1.14
C SER A 201 43.93 11.86 -2.38
N PRO A 202 44.21 13.16 -2.27
CA PRO A 202 44.20 14.06 -3.42
C PRO A 202 45.56 14.04 -4.13
N GLY A 203 45.62 13.39 -5.30
CA GLY A 203 46.60 13.67 -6.35
C GLY A 203 46.03 14.67 -7.37
N PRO A 204 46.84 15.51 -8.05
CA PRO A 204 46.32 16.66 -8.80
C PRO A 204 45.82 16.30 -10.22
N ARG A 205 44.68 16.92 -10.60
CA ARG A 205 43.99 16.97 -11.92
C ARG A 205 43.26 15.68 -12.33
N HIS A 206 42.10 15.67 -12.98
CA HIS A 206 41.38 16.60 -13.85
C HIS A 206 39.87 16.56 -13.51
N GLN A 207 39.15 17.67 -13.71
CA GLN A 207 37.69 17.74 -13.66
C GLN A 207 37.05 16.74 -14.64
N VAL A 208 36.19 15.85 -14.12
CA VAL A 208 35.00 15.37 -14.82
C VAL A 208 33.88 15.32 -13.79
N SER A 209 32.87 16.15 -14.03
CA SER A 209 31.61 16.18 -13.29
C SER A 209 30.80 14.94 -13.65
N THR A 210 30.59 14.05 -12.69
CA THR A 210 29.45 13.12 -12.69
C THR A 210 28.81 13.21 -11.30
N ALA A 211 27.81 14.07 -11.20
CA ALA A 211 26.91 14.07 -10.06
C ALA A 211 26.16 12.73 -10.03
N PRO A 212 26.02 12.06 -8.87
CA PRO A 212 25.03 11.01 -8.73
C PRO A 212 23.64 11.64 -8.89
N GLY A 213 22.78 10.98 -9.68
CA GLY A 213 21.38 11.37 -9.87
C GLY A 213 20.59 11.39 -8.55
N PRO A 214 19.37 11.94 -8.56
CA PRO A 214 18.64 12.22 -7.33
C PRO A 214 18.30 10.92 -6.60
N ALA A 215 18.84 10.76 -5.38
CA ALA A 215 18.42 9.74 -4.45
C ALA A 215 17.14 10.21 -3.76
N TRP A 216 16.04 9.45 -3.91
CA TRP A 216 14.80 9.75 -3.21
C TRP A 216 14.85 9.24 -1.78
N VAL A 217 14.86 10.19 -0.84
CA VAL A 217 14.86 9.99 0.60
C VAL A 217 13.48 9.51 1.05
N LEU A 218 13.36 8.25 1.49
CA LEU A 218 12.19 7.77 2.20
C LEU A 218 12.46 7.92 3.71
N GLN A 219 12.13 9.08 4.25
CA GLN A 219 12.19 9.30 5.70
C GLN A 219 11.05 8.50 6.38
N VAL A 220 11.31 7.25 6.72
CA VAL A 220 10.37 6.37 7.43
C VAL A 220 10.47 6.69 8.93
N GLY A 221 9.48 7.41 9.46
CA GLY A 221 9.30 7.56 10.90
C GLY A 221 8.97 6.21 11.52
N ALA A 222 9.82 5.74 12.42
CA ALA A 222 9.63 4.50 13.16
C ALA A 222 8.45 4.63 14.14
N THR A 223 7.26 4.15 13.76
CA THR A 223 6.26 3.67 14.71
C THR A 223 5.41 2.55 14.12
N SER A 224 5.54 1.38 14.73
CA SER A 224 4.53 0.31 14.87
C SER A 224 3.99 -0.38 13.61
N THR A 225 4.30 -1.67 13.53
CA THR A 225 3.66 -2.72 12.73
C THR A 225 2.12 -2.58 12.66
N CYS A 226 1.56 -2.47 11.46
CA CYS A 226 0.30 -3.12 11.04
C CYS A 226 -0.01 -2.88 9.55
N LEU A 227 -0.38 -3.97 8.87
CA LEU A 227 -1.01 -4.10 7.55
C LEU A 227 -1.55 -2.82 6.89
N ALA A 228 -0.99 -2.46 5.73
CA ALA A 228 -1.64 -1.56 4.78
C ALA A 228 -2.21 -2.38 3.61
N LEU A 229 -3.50 -2.67 3.67
CA LEU A 229 -4.28 -3.09 2.49
C LEU A 229 -4.35 -1.92 1.51
N LEU A 230 -3.83 -2.12 0.30
CA LEU A 230 -4.04 -1.23 -0.84
C LEU A 230 -5.51 -1.36 -1.31
N LEU A 231 -6.37 -0.43 -0.88
CA LEU A 231 -7.66 -0.19 -1.52
C LEU A 231 -7.55 1.07 -2.37
N TRP A 232 -7.67 0.89 -3.69
CA TRP A 232 -7.88 1.98 -4.64
C TRP A 232 -9.30 2.51 -4.45
N VAL A 233 -9.43 3.70 -3.86
CA VAL A 233 -10.71 4.46 -3.87
C VAL A 233 -10.56 5.59 -4.89
N PRO A 234 -11.38 5.63 -5.96
CA PRO A 234 -11.39 6.78 -6.85
C PRO A 234 -11.94 8.00 -6.09
N HIS A 235 -11.23 9.13 -6.21
CA HIS A 235 -11.72 10.43 -5.75
C HIS A 235 -12.95 10.81 -6.59
N SER A 236 -14.15 10.75 -6.01
CA SER A 236 -15.31 11.44 -6.57
C SER A 236 -15.21 12.92 -6.20
N GLY A 237 -14.82 13.75 -7.18
CA GLY A 237 -14.86 15.21 -7.05
C GLY A 237 -16.30 15.70 -6.86
N THR A 238 -16.49 16.56 -5.88
CA THR A 238 -17.73 17.31 -5.66
C THR A 238 -17.89 18.35 -6.76
N LEU A 239 -18.92 18.20 -7.59
CA LEU A 239 -19.43 19.28 -8.46
C LEU A 239 -20.31 20.19 -7.59
N SER A 240 -19.91 21.46 -7.45
CA SER A 240 -20.78 22.53 -6.96
C SER A 240 -21.81 22.91 -8.04
N PRO A 241 -23.09 23.17 -7.69
CA PRO A 241 -24.05 23.68 -8.66
C PRO A 241 -23.86 25.19 -8.83
N HIS A 242 -23.70 25.63 -10.08
CA HIS A 242 -23.89 27.03 -10.46
C HIS A 242 -25.27 27.20 -11.08
N SER A 243 -25.97 28.22 -10.57
CA SER A 243 -27.26 28.82 -10.99
C SER A 243 -28.50 28.21 -10.35
#